data_AF-A0A3S0JZL6-F1
#
_entry.id   AF-A0A3S0JZL6-F1
#
_cell.length_a   1.000
_cell.length_b   1.000
_cell.length_c   1.000
_cell.angle_alpha   90.00
_cell.angle_beta   90.00
_cell.angle_gamma   90.00
#
_symmetry.space_group_name_H-M   'P 1'
#
loop_
_entity.id
_entity.type
_entity.pdbx_description
1 polymer ?
#
loop_
_entity_poly.entity_id
_entity_poly.type
_entity_poly.pdbx_seq_one_letter_code
_entity_poly.pdbx_strand_id
1 'polypeptide(L)' 'ASLVGPLLDQITCPIGTVLADGAYDGEPVYRAIAERAADAEVIIPPRATAVPSDTADTVPTRRDRHIQTIKERGRRGW' A
#
# COMPACT_ATOMS: atom_id res chain seq x y z
N ALA A 1 -10.68 1.20 12.50
CA ALA A 1 -9.45 2.02 12.64
C ALA A 1 -8.23 1.12 12.38
N SER A 2 -7.16 1.64 11.77
CA SER A 2 -5.92 0.90 11.55
C SER A 2 -5.02 0.99 12.77
N LEU A 3 -4.36 -0.11 13.15
CA LEU A 3 -3.33 -0.12 14.19
C LEU A 3 -2.04 0.61 13.76
N VAL A 4 -1.91 0.93 12.47
CA VAL A 4 -0.71 1.56 11.90
C VAL A 4 -0.65 3.07 12.16
N GLY A 5 -1.80 3.77 12.21
CA GLY A 5 -1.84 5.23 12.40
C GLY A 5 -1.04 5.69 13.64
N PRO A 6 -1.32 5.17 14.85
CA PRO A 6 -0.57 5.53 16.05
C PRO A 6 0.93 5.18 16.01
N LEU A 7 1.36 4.26 15.15
CA LEU A 7 2.78 3.96 14.95
C LEU A 7 3.45 5.02 14.06
N LEU A 8 2.77 5.45 12.99
CA LEU A 8 3.28 6.51 12.12
C LEU A 8 3.37 7.86 12.85
N ASP A 9 2.47 8.12 13.80
CA ASP A 9 2.45 9.36 14.60
C ASP A 9 3.68 9.51 15.51
N GLN A 10 4.35 8.41 15.86
CA GLN A 10 5.56 8.44 16.67
C GLN A 10 6.80 8.90 15.88
N ILE A 11 6.72 8.88 14.54
CA ILE A 11 7.81 9.30 13.67
C ILE A 11 7.66 10.80 13.40
N THR A 12 8.55 11.62 13.95
CA THR A 12 8.45 13.09 13.83
C THR A 12 9.05 13.66 12.55
N CYS A 13 9.88 12.89 11.84
CA CYS A 13 10.46 13.27 10.56
C CYS A 13 9.59 12.82 9.37
N PRO A 14 9.86 13.33 8.15
CA PRO A 14 9.20 12.85 6.94
C PRO A 14 9.46 11.35 6.71
N ILE A 15 8.40 10.62 6.37
CA ILE A 15 8.49 9.20 6.03
C ILE A 15 8.70 9.09 4.52
N GLY A 16 9.85 8.55 4.11
CA GLY A 16 10.16 8.32 2.69
C GLY A 16 9.51 7.05 2.14
N THR A 17 9.52 5.97 2.92
CA THR A 17 9.03 4.65 2.48
C THR A 17 8.42 3.87 3.65
N VAL A 18 7.33 3.14 3.39
CA VAL A 18 6.68 2.18 4.28
C VAL A 18 6.77 0.79 3.65
N LEU A 19 7.46 -0.12 4.34
CA LEU A 19 7.63 -1.53 3.97
C LEU A 19 6.91 -2.39 4.99
N ALA A 20 6.07 -3.32 4.53
CA ALA A 20 5.41 -4.27 5.42
C ALA A 20 5.07 -5.57 4.69
N ASP A 21 4.76 -6.61 5.44
CA ASP A 21 4.27 -7.86 4.88
C ASP A 21 2.81 -7.73 4.37
N GLY A 22 2.35 -8.72 3.59
CA GLY A 22 1.03 -8.68 2.96
C GLY A 22 -0.16 -8.74 3.93
N ALA A 23 0.04 -9.03 5.22
CA ALA A 23 -1.01 -8.87 6.23
C ALA A 23 -1.43 -7.40 6.37
N TYR A 24 -0.57 -6.45 5.99
CA TYR A 24 -0.85 -5.01 5.99
C TYR A 24 -1.47 -4.51 4.67
N ASP A 25 -1.69 -5.38 3.68
CA ASP A 25 -2.38 -5.02 2.43
C ASP A 25 -3.89 -4.91 2.66
N GLY A 26 -4.32 -3.80 3.28
CA GLY A 26 -5.71 -3.47 3.51
C GLY A 26 -5.95 -1.97 3.47
N GLU A 27 -7.13 -1.59 3.00
CA GLU A 27 -7.53 -0.18 2.83
C GLU A 27 -7.27 0.69 4.08
N PRO A 28 -7.59 0.25 5.32
CA PRO A 28 -7.33 1.07 6.50
C PRO A 28 -5.83 1.41 6.70
N VAL A 29 -4.92 0.56 6.25
CA VAL A 29 -3.47 0.79 6.33
C VAL A 29 -3.04 1.81 5.29
N TYR A 30 -3.42 1.61 4.02
CA TYR A 30 -3.09 2.56 2.95
C TYR A 30 -3.64 3.95 3.23
N ARG A 31 -4.87 4.05 3.74
CA ARG A 31 -5.46 5.32 4.14
C ARG A 31 -4.68 6.00 5.27
N ALA A 32 -4.32 5.26 6.33
CA ALA A 32 -3.52 5.81 7.43
C ALA A 32 -2.14 6.32 6.96
N ILE A 33 -1.50 5.59 6.04
CA ILE A 33 -0.24 6.04 5.43
C ILE A 33 -0.46 7.30 4.58
N ALA A 34 -1.49 7.33 3.74
CA ALA A 34 -1.79 8.48 2.88
C ALA A 34 -2.11 9.75 3.69
N GLU A 35 -2.86 9.61 4.79
CA GLU A 35 -3.19 10.72 5.71
C GLU A 35 -1.93 11.29 6.37
N ARG A 36 -0.96 10.44 6.75
CA ARG A 36 0.23 10.87 7.51
C ARG A 36 1.44 11.21 6.64
N ALA A 37 1.55 10.59 5.48
CA ALA A 37 2.70 10.64 4.59
C ALA A 37 2.29 10.33 3.13
N ALA A 38 1.48 11.21 2.52
CA ALA A 38 0.95 11.05 1.16
C ALA A 38 2.03 10.76 0.09
N ASP A 39 3.21 11.35 0.25
CA ASP A 39 4.32 11.20 -0.68
C ASP A 39 5.14 9.92 -0.47
N ALA A 40 5.00 9.24 0.68
CA ALA A 40 5.79 8.05 1.01
C ALA A 40 5.56 6.92 0.01
N GLU A 41 6.64 6.25 -0.40
CA GLU A 41 6.55 4.99 -1.11
C GLU A 41 5.95 3.91 -0.22
N VAL A 42 5.03 3.10 -0.74
CA VAL A 42 4.37 2.04 0.02
C VAL A 42 4.66 0.75 -0.70
N ILE A 43 5.46 -0.13 -0.10
CA ILE A 43 5.88 -1.41 -0.65
C ILE A 43 5.33 -2.49 0.27
N ILE A 44 4.07 -2.85 0.02
CA ILE A 44 3.35 -3.90 0.73
C ILE A 44 2.88 -4.90 -0.31
N PRO A 45 3.27 -6.19 -0.22
CA PRO A 45 2.83 -7.20 -1.16
C PRO A 45 1.32 -7.37 -1.10
N PRO A 46 0.58 -7.19 -2.22
CA PRO A 46 -0.84 -7.45 -2.25
C PRO A 46 -1.19 -8.86 -1.75
N ARG A 47 -2.29 -9.02 -1.02
CA ARG A 47 -2.78 -10.34 -0.62
C ARG A 47 -3.07 -11.19 -1.86
N ALA A 48 -3.00 -12.51 -1.73
CA ALA A 48 -3.32 -13.42 -2.84
C ALA A 48 -4.74 -13.21 -3.41
N THR A 49 -5.65 -12.68 -2.60
CA THR A 49 -7.04 -12.37 -2.95
C THR A 49 -7.26 -10.88 -3.25
N ALA A 50 -6.19 -10.09 -3.41
CA ALA A 50 -6.32 -8.66 -3.68
C ALA A 50 -6.98 -8.43 -5.05
N VAL A 51 -8.03 -7.61 -5.05
CA VAL A 51 -8.67 -7.09 -6.27
C VAL A 51 -8.27 -5.63 -6.49
N PRO A 52 -8.14 -5.18 -7.75
CA PRO A 52 -7.97 -3.77 -8.06
C PRO A 52 -9.13 -2.91 -7.54
N SER A 53 -8.88 -1.63 -7.33
CA SER A 53 -9.91 -0.64 -7.04
C SER A 53 -10.79 -0.35 -8.27
N ASP A 54 -11.95 0.25 -8.04
CA ASP A 54 -12.88 0.65 -9.11
C ASP A 54 -12.26 1.65 -10.10
N THR A 55 -11.22 2.38 -9.69
CA THR A 55 -10.53 3.37 -10.52
C THR A 55 -9.22 2.84 -11.11
N ALA A 56 -8.90 1.55 -10.94
CA ALA A 56 -7.62 0.98 -11.34
C ALA A 56 -7.27 1.16 -12.83
N ASP A 57 -8.29 1.21 -13.70
CA ASP A 57 -8.10 1.36 -15.15
C ASP A 57 -7.87 2.83 -15.59
N THR A 58 -8.25 3.81 -14.78
CA THR A 58 -8.17 5.24 -15.13
C THR A 58 -7.17 5.99 -14.27
N VAL A 59 -7.23 5.82 -12.95
CA VAL A 59 -6.36 6.43 -11.96
C VAL A 59 -5.91 5.35 -10.97
N PRO A 60 -4.95 4.50 -11.36
CA PRO A 60 -4.49 3.41 -10.50
C PRO A 60 -3.82 3.95 -9.25
N THR A 61 -4.24 3.43 -8.10
CA THR A 61 -3.55 3.62 -6.82
C THR A 61 -2.19 2.91 -6.83
N ARG A 62 -1.32 3.21 -5.86
CA ARG A 62 -0.06 2.45 -5.68
C ARG A 62 -0.33 0.95 -5.51
N ARG A 63 -1.38 0.61 -4.76
CA ARG A 63 -1.84 -0.77 -4.56
C ARG A 63 -2.27 -1.44 -5.86
N ASP A 64 -3.02 -0.72 -6.72
CA ASP A 64 -3.44 -1.25 -8.03
C ASP A 64 -2.25 -1.57 -8.92
N ARG A 65 -1.22 -0.72 -8.93
CA ARG A 65 0.01 -0.97 -9.69
C ARG A 65 0.74 -2.22 -9.21
N HIS A 66 0.77 -2.48 -7.91
CA HIS A 66 1.33 -3.74 -7.39
C HIS A 66 0.52 -4.96 -7.85
N ILE A 67 -0.81 -4.88 -7.79
CA ILE A 67 -1.69 -5.97 -8.23
C ILE A 67 -1.50 -6.24 -9.73
N GLN A 68 -1.46 -5.18 -10.56
CA GLN A 68 -1.18 -5.28 -11.99
C GLN A 68 0.19 -5.89 -12.26
N THR A 69 1.24 -5.45 -11.54
CA THR A 69 2.59 -6.00 -11.69
C THR A 69 2.64 -7.49 -11.34
N ILE A 70 1.96 -7.93 -10.27
CA ILE A 70 1.83 -9.35 -9.93
C ILE A 70 1.09 -10.12 -11.04
N LYS A 71 0.04 -9.54 -11.63
CA LYS A 71 -0.70 -10.15 -12.73
C LYS A 71 0.16 -10.33 -13.98
N GLU A 72 1.04 -9.36 -14.26
CA GLU A 72 1.91 -9.36 -15.44
C GLU A 72 3.16 -10.24 -15.29
N ARG A 73 3.83 -10.17 -14.13
CA ARG A 73 5.17 -10.77 -13.91
C ARG A 73 5.17 -11.94 -12.93
N GLY A 74 4.02 -12.21 -12.30
CA GLY A 74 3.91 -13.16 -11.21
C GLY A 74 4.49 -12.60 -9.90
N ARG A 75 4.10 -13.21 -8.78
CA ARG A 75 4.47 -12.73 -7.42
C ARG A 75 5.98 -12.76 -7.12
N ARG A 76 6.76 -13.58 -7.82
CA ARG A 76 8.24 -13.60 -7.68
C ARG A 76 8.93 -12.51 -8.51
N GLY A 77 8.24 -11.97 -9.52
CA GLY A 77 8.75 -10.91 -10.38
C GLY A 77 8.21 -9.51 -10.03
N TRP A 78 7.27 -9.45 -9.09
CA TRP A 78 6.94 -8.26 -8.30
C TRP A 78 7.98 -8.12 -7.18
#